data_AF-A0A3E2NIA7-F1
#
_entry.id   AF-A0A3E2NIA7-F1
#
_cell.length_a   1.000
_cell.length_b   1.000
_cell.length_c   1.000
_cell.angle_alpha   90.00
_cell.angle_beta   90.00
_cell.angle_gamma   90.00
#
_symmetry.space_group_name_H-M   'P 1'
#
loop_
_entity.id
_entity.type
_entity.pdbx_description
1 polymer ?
#
loop_
_entity_poly.entity_id
_entity_poly.type
_entity_poly.pdbx_seq_one_letter_code
_entity_poly.pdbx_strand_id
1 'polypeptide(L)'
;MTQQTFGPRRCRDTRKPPANQCPEVSFYRCETCGGLFPATGTPTLSEMEIVCCGSKAVHLIPESPDLVKEKIHFSYRITGGYNDNAVEVFWEALKPEYMPEWMYLKTFTGGYLKYIPRAKRPPLVFSLADTDAFAYCDEDPCLECVFRCKRGFVIYSYSRETGLTAIPLDKMTAQWQSGAKEKA
;
A
#
# COMPACT_ATOMS: atom_id res chain seq x y z
N MET A 1 -35.74 7.60 -0.96
CA MET A 1 -34.28 7.87 -0.95
C MET A 1 -33.77 7.44 0.41
N THR A 2 -32.96 6.39 0.48
CA THR A 2 -32.33 5.99 1.74
C THR A 2 -31.37 7.10 2.15
N GLN A 3 -31.59 7.71 3.31
CA GLN A 3 -30.74 8.78 3.80
C GLN A 3 -29.36 8.18 4.08
N GLN A 4 -28.35 8.55 3.28
CA GLN A 4 -26.99 8.11 3.53
C GLN A 4 -26.52 8.74 4.83
N THR A 5 -26.31 7.91 5.85
CA THR A 5 -25.76 8.35 7.14
C THR A 5 -24.25 8.33 7.03
N PHE A 6 -23.61 9.49 7.02
CA PHE A 6 -22.16 9.60 6.87
C PHE A 6 -21.44 9.40 8.20
N GLY A 7 -20.54 8.44 8.24
CA GLY A 7 -19.72 8.12 9.40
C GLY A 7 -18.51 9.06 9.55
N PRO A 8 -17.88 9.12 10.73
CA PRO A 8 -16.76 10.02 11.01
C PRO A 8 -15.49 9.70 10.22
N ARG A 9 -15.35 8.48 9.68
CA ARG A 9 -14.17 8.06 8.89
C ARG A 9 -14.29 8.40 7.40
N ARG A 10 -15.43 8.93 6.96
CA ARG A 10 -15.70 9.23 5.55
C ARG A 10 -14.85 10.40 5.04
N CYS A 11 -14.32 10.25 3.83
CA CYS A 11 -13.79 11.36 3.06
C CYS A 11 -14.89 12.38 2.70
N ARG A 12 -14.62 13.66 2.98
CA ARG A 12 -15.53 14.77 2.63
C ARG A 12 -15.12 15.50 1.35
N ASP A 13 -14.00 15.10 0.74
CA ASP A 13 -13.48 15.74 -0.47
C ASP A 13 -14.38 15.41 -1.67
N THR A 14 -14.71 16.43 -2.46
CA THR A 14 -15.57 16.27 -3.67
C THR A 14 -14.79 15.78 -4.89
N ARG A 15 -13.46 15.85 -4.82
CA ARG A 15 -12.55 15.44 -5.88
C ARG A 15 -11.43 14.61 -5.30
N LYS A 16 -10.91 13.70 -6.12
CA LYS A 16 -9.77 12.88 -5.75
C LYS A 16 -8.57 13.77 -5.42
N PRO A 17 -7.90 13.55 -4.28
CA PRO A 17 -6.65 14.23 -3.97
C PRO A 17 -5.60 14.03 -5.06
N PRO A 18 -4.80 15.06 -5.39
CA PRO A 18 -3.75 14.93 -6.39
C PRO A 18 -2.67 13.95 -5.90
N ALA A 19 -2.10 13.18 -6.82
CA ALA A 19 -1.18 12.08 -6.48
C ALA A 19 0.11 12.56 -5.80
N ASN A 20 0.49 13.82 -6.00
CA ASN A 20 1.68 14.46 -5.43
C ASN A 20 1.38 15.26 -4.16
N GLN A 21 0.18 15.13 -3.57
CA GLN A 21 -0.15 15.81 -2.30
C GLN A 21 0.76 15.34 -1.16
N CYS A 22 0.98 14.03 -1.05
CA CYS A 22 1.95 13.46 -0.14
C CYS A 22 3.30 13.31 -0.86
N PRO A 23 4.41 13.79 -0.26
CA PRO A 23 5.75 13.51 -0.76
C PRO A 23 6.01 12.01 -0.91
N GLU A 24 6.96 11.67 -1.78
CA GLU A 24 7.48 10.30 -1.83
C GLU A 24 8.18 9.92 -0.52
N VAL A 25 8.21 8.61 -0.25
CA VAL A 25 8.86 8.02 0.90
C VAL A 25 10.06 7.19 0.46
N SER A 26 11.16 7.33 1.18
CA SER A 26 12.34 6.46 1.06
C SER A 26 12.62 5.77 2.36
N PHE A 27 13.22 4.59 2.29
CA PHE A 27 13.44 3.75 3.45
C PHE A 27 14.92 3.49 3.61
N TYR A 28 15.44 3.76 4.80
CA TYR A 28 16.82 3.44 5.17
C TYR A 28 16.80 2.42 6.29
N ARG A 29 17.75 1.49 6.28
CA ARG A 29 17.82 0.43 7.28
C ARG A 29 19.25 0.27 7.81
N CYS A 30 19.39 0.25 9.13
CA CYS A 30 20.66 -0.10 9.76
C CYS A 30 20.89 -1.61 9.62
N GLU A 31 22.02 -2.04 9.08
CA GLU A 31 22.35 -3.46 8.94
C GLU A 31 22.65 -4.12 10.30
N THR A 32 23.19 -3.36 11.25
CA THR A 32 23.58 -3.84 12.57
C THR A 32 22.38 -4.09 13.49
N CYS A 33 21.55 -3.07 13.75
CA CYS A 33 20.43 -3.21 14.68
C CYS A 33 19.07 -3.47 14.01
N GLY A 34 18.99 -3.32 12.68
CA GLY A 34 17.73 -3.46 11.94
C GLY A 34 16.79 -2.26 12.03
N GLY A 35 17.22 -1.15 12.63
CA GLY A 35 16.44 0.09 12.69
C GLY A 35 16.00 0.55 11.30
N LEU A 36 14.72 0.90 11.17
CA LEU A 36 14.08 1.38 9.94
C LEU A 36 13.81 2.87 10.05
N PHE A 37 14.16 3.62 9.00
CA PHE A 37 14.00 5.06 8.92
C PHE A 37 13.26 5.43 7.63
N PRO A 38 11.93 5.59 7.67
CA PRO A 38 11.17 6.21 6.59
C PRO A 38 11.45 7.72 6.55
N ALA A 39 11.79 8.25 5.38
CA ALA A 39 12.05 9.67 5.15
C ALA A 39 11.10 10.21 4.08
N THR A 40 10.48 11.36 4.35
CA THR A 40 9.51 12.04 3.45
C THR A 40 9.86 13.51 3.30
N GLY A 41 9.55 14.11 2.15
CA GLY A 41 9.64 15.58 1.97
C GLY A 41 11.06 16.12 1.76
N THR A 42 12.03 15.26 1.47
CA THR A 42 13.42 15.67 1.21
C THR A 42 13.63 16.01 -0.28
N PRO A 43 14.20 17.18 -0.62
CA PRO A 43 14.32 17.66 -2.00
C PRO A 43 15.18 16.77 -2.92
N THR A 44 16.13 16.02 -2.34
CA THR A 44 17.07 15.16 -3.06
C THR A 44 17.47 14.00 -2.14
N LEU A 45 16.94 12.81 -2.43
CA LEU A 45 17.24 11.56 -1.70
C LEU A 45 18.74 11.17 -1.73
N SER A 46 19.50 11.73 -2.68
CA SER A 46 20.92 11.48 -2.89
C SER A 46 21.85 12.11 -1.84
N GLU A 47 21.35 13.02 -0.99
CA GLU A 47 22.18 13.76 -0.03
C GLU A 47 21.84 13.48 1.44
N MET A 48 20.80 12.68 1.71
CA MET A 48 20.41 12.36 3.07
C MET A 48 21.26 11.21 3.62
N GLU A 49 22.11 11.52 4.61
CA GLU A 49 22.89 10.52 5.34
C GLU A 49 22.24 10.25 6.70
N ILE A 50 21.73 9.03 6.88
CA ILE A 50 21.22 8.55 8.17
C ILE A 50 22.30 7.67 8.79
N VAL A 51 22.75 8.00 10.01
CA VAL A 51 23.75 7.22 10.75
C VAL A 51 23.10 6.51 11.93
N CYS A 52 23.36 5.21 12.06
CA CYS A 52 22.89 4.38 13.17
C CYS A 52 23.94 3.32 13.51
N CYS A 53 24.16 3.03 14.79
CA CYS A 53 25.20 2.09 15.24
C CYS A 53 26.63 2.43 14.74
N GLY A 54 26.91 3.72 14.51
CA GLY A 54 28.23 4.18 14.04
C GLY A 54 28.49 3.99 12.54
N SER A 55 27.52 3.51 11.77
CA SER A 55 27.61 3.34 10.30
C SER A 55 26.44 4.00 9.58
N LYS A 56 26.61 4.27 8.28
CA LYS A 56 25.52 4.79 7.44
C LYS A 56 24.46 3.70 7.26
N ALA A 57 23.19 4.06 7.44
CA ALA A 57 22.07 3.20 7.14
C ALA A 57 21.96 2.99 5.63
N VAL A 58 21.64 1.76 5.22
CA VAL A 58 21.51 1.39 3.81
C VAL A 58 20.20 1.92 3.26
N HIS A 59 20.25 2.64 2.15
CA HIS A 59 19.06 3.06 1.41
C HIS A 59 18.45 1.83 0.69
N LEU A 60 17.21 1.51 1.01
CA LEU A 60 16.47 0.42 0.41
C LEU A 60 15.83 0.89 -0.90
N ILE A 61 16.28 0.32 -2.03
CA ILE A 61 15.74 0.63 -3.34
C ILE A 61 14.51 -0.25 -3.60
N PRO A 62 13.32 0.34 -3.85
CA PRO A 62 12.12 -0.44 -4.13
C PRO A 62 12.18 -1.06 -5.52
N GLU A 63 11.88 -2.36 -5.59
CA GLU A 63 11.78 -3.14 -6.82
C GLU A 63 10.33 -3.50 -7.17
N SER A 64 10.09 -3.87 -8.42
CA SER A 64 8.79 -4.38 -8.87
C SER A 64 8.49 -5.77 -8.26
N PRO A 65 7.23 -6.06 -7.88
CA PRO A 65 6.85 -7.40 -7.39
C PRO A 65 7.12 -8.51 -8.40
N ASP A 66 7.20 -8.22 -9.70
CA ASP A 66 7.51 -9.22 -10.72
C ASP A 66 8.92 -9.81 -10.57
N LEU A 67 9.88 -9.04 -10.03
CA LEU A 67 11.27 -9.50 -9.83
C LEU A 67 11.40 -10.50 -8.67
N VAL A 68 10.46 -10.47 -7.73
CA VAL A 68 10.46 -11.36 -6.55
C VAL A 68 9.38 -12.44 -6.61
N LYS A 69 8.66 -12.54 -7.74
CA LYS A 69 7.49 -13.42 -7.91
C LYS A 69 7.78 -14.90 -7.67
N GLU A 70 9.00 -15.36 -7.95
CA GLU A 70 9.45 -16.73 -7.68
C GLU A 70 9.64 -17.02 -6.17
N LYS A 71 9.85 -15.98 -5.37
CA LYS A 71 10.00 -16.06 -3.91
C LYS A 71 8.67 -15.80 -3.19
N ILE A 72 7.96 -14.75 -3.59
CA ILE A 72 6.73 -14.29 -2.95
C ILE A 72 5.79 -13.65 -3.97
N HIS A 73 4.53 -14.06 -3.93
CA HIS A 73 3.48 -13.44 -4.73
C HIS A 73 2.64 -12.49 -3.85
N PHE A 74 2.38 -11.28 -4.33
CA PHE A 74 1.55 -10.29 -3.66
C PHE A 74 0.25 -10.04 -4.41
N SER A 75 -0.84 -9.89 -3.66
CA SER A 75 -2.10 -9.36 -4.16
C SER A 75 -2.71 -8.41 -3.13
N TYR A 76 -3.66 -7.59 -3.56
CA TYR A 76 -4.36 -6.69 -2.66
C TYR A 76 -5.83 -6.63 -3.06
N ARG A 77 -6.67 -6.19 -2.12
CA ARG A 77 -8.08 -5.90 -2.32
C ARG A 77 -8.44 -4.61 -1.59
N ILE A 78 -9.26 -3.77 -2.20
CA ILE A 78 -9.85 -2.61 -1.54
C ILE A 78 -11.28 -3.00 -1.13
N THR A 79 -11.58 -2.90 0.15
CA THR A 79 -12.88 -3.28 0.72
C THR A 79 -13.56 -2.09 1.39
N GLY A 80 -14.86 -2.22 1.60
CA GLY A 80 -15.72 -1.18 2.16
C GLY A 80 -16.08 -0.07 1.16
N GLY A 81 -16.82 0.91 1.64
CA GLY A 81 -17.39 1.99 0.83
C GLY A 81 -17.10 3.38 1.37
N TYR A 82 -18.11 4.24 1.35
CA TYR A 82 -17.92 5.65 1.70
C TYR A 82 -17.58 5.91 3.18
N ASN A 83 -18.10 5.09 4.10
CA ASN A 83 -18.00 5.33 5.54
C ASN A 83 -16.81 4.63 6.20
N ASP A 84 -16.29 3.62 5.54
CA ASP A 84 -15.11 2.87 5.88
C ASP A 84 -14.63 2.17 4.64
N ASN A 85 -13.34 2.31 4.35
CA ASN A 85 -12.69 1.42 3.42
C ASN A 85 -11.30 1.06 3.93
N ALA A 86 -10.79 -0.04 3.41
CA ALA A 86 -9.50 -0.57 3.79
C ALA A 86 -8.77 -1.12 2.58
N VAL A 87 -7.45 -1.24 2.73
CA VAL A 87 -6.60 -2.01 1.83
C VAL A 87 -6.21 -3.30 2.55
N GLU A 88 -6.63 -4.42 2.00
CA GLU A 88 -6.21 -5.74 2.44
C GLU A 88 -5.06 -6.20 1.54
N VAL A 89 -3.94 -6.60 2.15
CA VAL A 89 -2.75 -7.08 1.44
C VAL A 89 -2.57 -8.56 1.73
N PHE A 90 -2.48 -9.36 0.68
CA PHE A 90 -2.29 -10.80 0.72
C PHE A 90 -0.92 -11.16 0.15
N TRP A 91 -0.35 -12.25 0.64
CA TRP A 91 0.91 -12.77 0.12
C TRP A 91 0.99 -14.28 0.23
N GLU A 92 1.69 -14.88 -0.71
CA GLU A 92 2.03 -16.30 -0.75
C GLU A 92 3.54 -16.42 -0.89
N ALA A 93 4.22 -16.77 0.21
CA ALA A 93 5.67 -16.91 0.26
C ALA A 93 6.04 -18.39 0.08
N LEU A 94 6.99 -18.68 -0.81
CA LEU A 94 7.48 -20.04 -1.06
C LEU A 94 8.16 -20.64 0.18
N LYS A 95 8.81 -19.78 0.98
CA LYS A 95 9.47 -20.17 2.24
C LYS A 95 9.19 -19.16 3.35
N PRO A 96 9.25 -19.57 4.64
CA PRO A 96 9.03 -18.65 5.76
C PRO A 96 9.98 -17.46 5.81
N GLU A 97 11.20 -17.58 5.28
CA GLU A 97 12.20 -16.51 5.27
C GLU A 97 11.86 -15.39 4.29
N TYR A 98 11.02 -15.67 3.29
CA TYR A 98 10.54 -14.68 2.33
C TYR A 98 9.33 -13.91 2.84
N MET A 99 8.79 -14.28 4.02
CA MET A 99 7.67 -13.55 4.60
C MET A 99 8.08 -12.12 4.95
N PRO A 100 7.20 -11.13 4.72
CA PRO A 100 7.54 -9.74 5.02
C PRO A 100 7.72 -9.52 6.52
N GLU A 101 8.73 -8.73 6.88
CA GLU A 101 9.00 -8.27 8.26
C GLU A 101 8.14 -7.06 8.60
N TRP A 102 7.87 -6.22 7.61
CA TRP A 102 7.02 -5.06 7.72
C TRP A 102 6.44 -4.68 6.36
N MET A 103 5.33 -3.95 6.39
CA MET A 103 4.76 -3.28 5.24
C MET A 103 4.46 -1.83 5.57
N TYR A 104 4.60 -0.97 4.56
CA TYR A 104 4.24 0.44 4.62
C TYR A 104 3.22 0.77 3.52
N LEU A 105 2.07 1.34 3.87
CA LEU A 105 1.13 1.85 2.87
C LEU A 105 1.30 3.37 2.75
N LYS A 106 1.79 3.86 1.61
CA LYS A 106 1.76 5.29 1.25
C LYS A 106 0.36 5.67 0.75
N THR A 107 -0.17 6.80 1.22
CA THR A 107 -1.51 7.30 0.88
C THR A 107 -1.50 8.75 0.39
N PHE A 108 -2.65 9.42 0.35
CA PHE A 108 -2.75 10.84 -0.06
C PHE A 108 -2.23 11.78 1.02
N THR A 109 -2.23 11.35 2.28
CA THR A 109 -1.91 12.21 3.43
C THR A 109 -0.69 11.77 4.22
N GLY A 110 -0.12 10.61 3.94
CA GLY A 110 1.07 10.12 4.62
C GLY A 110 1.30 8.64 4.37
N GLY A 111 1.39 7.86 5.44
CA GLY A 111 1.34 6.42 5.35
C GLY A 111 1.31 5.69 6.67
N TYR A 112 1.17 4.37 6.57
CA TYR A 112 0.97 3.46 7.70
C TYR A 112 2.08 2.43 7.71
N LEU A 113 2.89 2.39 8.77
CA LEU A 113 3.86 1.31 8.99
C LEU A 113 3.24 0.22 9.86
N LYS A 114 3.36 -1.04 9.43
CA LYS A 114 2.97 -2.21 10.22
C LYS A 114 4.07 -3.25 10.18
N TYR A 115 4.56 -3.62 11.36
CA TYR A 115 5.41 -4.79 11.52
C TYR A 115 4.57 -6.06 11.48
N ILE A 116 5.11 -7.11 10.88
CA ILE A 116 4.43 -8.38 10.66
C ILE A 116 5.13 -9.46 11.51
N PRO A 117 4.47 -9.96 12.56
CA PRO A 117 4.98 -11.11 13.30
C PRO A 117 5.11 -12.33 12.38
N ARG A 118 6.13 -13.18 12.59
CA ARG A 118 6.35 -14.39 11.78
C ARG A 118 5.12 -15.33 11.70
N ALA A 119 4.28 -15.33 12.73
CA ALA A 119 3.06 -16.14 12.77
C ALA A 119 1.86 -15.51 12.03
N LYS A 120 1.93 -14.23 11.64
CA LYS A 120 0.82 -13.53 10.98
C LYS A 120 0.61 -14.12 9.58
N ARG A 121 -0.61 -14.61 9.35
CA ARG A 121 -1.08 -15.00 8.02
C ARG A 121 -1.76 -13.81 7.33
N PRO A 122 -1.76 -13.74 5.98
CA PRO A 122 -2.55 -12.74 5.26
C PRO A 122 -4.06 -12.85 5.59
N PRO A 123 -4.83 -11.76 5.44
CA PRO A 123 -4.40 -10.44 5.00
C PRO A 123 -3.76 -9.59 6.11
N LEU A 124 -2.93 -8.62 5.71
CA LEU A 124 -2.63 -7.44 6.51
C LEU A 124 -3.58 -6.32 6.06
N VAL A 125 -4.31 -5.73 7.01
CA VAL A 125 -5.36 -4.74 6.71
C VAL A 125 -4.90 -3.35 7.10
N PHE A 126 -5.03 -2.37 6.20
CA PHE A 126 -4.83 -0.94 6.47
C PHE A 126 -6.18 -0.24 6.40
N SER A 127 -6.70 0.23 7.54
CA SER A 127 -7.93 1.03 7.60
C SER A 127 -7.65 2.45 7.10
N LEU A 128 -8.53 2.97 6.25
CA LEU A 128 -8.45 4.32 5.71
C LEU A 128 -9.52 5.20 6.33
N ALA A 129 -9.19 6.48 6.55
CA ALA A 129 -10.10 7.49 7.07
C ALA A 129 -9.84 8.83 6.36
N ASP A 130 -10.78 9.77 6.52
CA ASP A 130 -10.68 11.14 5.99
C ASP A 130 -10.30 11.14 4.50
N THR A 131 -9.36 12.00 4.09
CA THR A 131 -8.88 12.11 2.70
C THR A 131 -8.37 10.78 2.14
N ASP A 132 -7.75 9.92 2.95
CA ASP A 132 -7.29 8.60 2.48
C ASP A 132 -8.46 7.66 2.17
N ALA A 133 -9.62 7.86 2.81
CA ALA A 133 -10.84 7.10 2.55
C ALA A 133 -11.57 7.54 1.26
N PHE A 134 -11.00 8.42 0.43
CA PHE A 134 -11.63 8.89 -0.80
C PHE A 134 -12.07 7.72 -1.70
N ALA A 135 -13.35 7.72 -2.10
CA ALA A 135 -13.96 6.74 -2.98
C ALA A 135 -15.15 7.35 -3.73
N TYR A 136 -15.32 6.97 -5.01
CA TYR A 136 -16.45 7.42 -5.84
C TYR A 136 -17.70 6.55 -5.69
N CYS A 137 -17.54 5.30 -5.25
CA CYS A 137 -18.62 4.33 -5.02
C CYS A 137 -18.43 3.59 -3.69
N ASP A 138 -19.42 2.79 -3.34
CA ASP A 138 -19.47 1.89 -2.18
C ASP A 138 -19.44 0.41 -2.56
N GLU A 139 -18.97 0.10 -3.78
CA GLU A 139 -18.73 -1.28 -4.22
C GLU A 139 -17.76 -2.00 -3.27
N ASP A 140 -18.20 -3.13 -2.74
CA ASP A 140 -17.43 -3.93 -1.79
C ASP A 140 -17.43 -5.43 -2.22
N PRO A 141 -16.27 -5.97 -2.66
CA PRO A 141 -15.00 -5.28 -2.84
C PRO A 141 -15.02 -4.31 -4.02
N CYS A 142 -14.12 -3.33 -3.99
CA CYS A 142 -13.94 -2.38 -5.08
C CYS A 142 -13.69 -3.10 -6.41
N LEU A 143 -14.41 -2.69 -7.46
CA LEU A 143 -14.32 -3.28 -8.80
C LEU A 143 -13.02 -2.96 -9.56
N GLU A 144 -12.12 -2.15 -8.98
CA GLU A 144 -10.91 -1.66 -9.64
C GLU A 144 -11.23 -1.00 -10.99
N CYS A 145 -12.27 -0.16 -11.00
CA CYS A 145 -12.79 0.50 -12.19
C CYS A 145 -11.89 1.66 -12.68
N VAL A 146 -12.28 2.28 -13.80
CA VAL A 146 -11.54 3.38 -14.46
C VAL A 146 -11.23 4.57 -13.53
N PHE A 147 -12.06 4.82 -12.52
CA PHE A 147 -11.88 5.91 -11.57
C PHE A 147 -10.65 5.74 -10.68
N ARG A 148 -10.23 4.49 -10.41
CA ARG A 148 -9.04 4.14 -9.63
C ARG A 148 -8.87 5.03 -8.38
N CYS A 149 -9.85 4.95 -7.48
CA CYS A 149 -9.96 5.83 -6.30
C CYS A 149 -8.65 5.92 -5.48
N LYS A 150 -7.89 4.81 -5.41
CA LYS A 150 -6.64 4.72 -4.65
C LYS A 150 -5.36 4.84 -5.49
N ARG A 151 -5.45 5.14 -6.81
CA ARG A 151 -4.24 5.37 -7.65
C ARG A 151 -3.39 6.49 -7.04
N GLY A 152 -2.11 6.22 -6.86
CA GLY A 152 -1.17 7.07 -6.11
C GLY A 152 -0.75 6.45 -4.77
N PHE A 153 -1.53 5.47 -4.27
CA PHE A 153 -1.14 4.67 -3.12
C PHE A 153 -0.14 3.60 -3.57
N VAL A 154 0.79 3.26 -2.68
CA VAL A 154 1.79 2.23 -2.91
C VAL A 154 1.96 1.44 -1.62
N ILE A 155 1.87 0.11 -1.71
CA ILE A 155 2.28 -0.79 -0.64
C ILE A 155 3.76 -1.07 -0.83
N TYR A 156 4.57 -0.79 0.18
CA TYR A 156 5.93 -1.25 0.28
C TYR A 156 5.98 -2.46 1.19
N SER A 157 6.62 -3.53 0.75
CA SER A 157 6.82 -4.75 1.54
C SER A 157 8.31 -5.04 1.63
N TYR A 158 8.80 -5.42 2.81
CA TYR A 158 10.22 -5.71 3.00
C TYR A 158 10.43 -7.01 3.75
N SER A 159 11.38 -7.80 3.29
CA SER A 159 12.08 -8.83 4.06
C SER A 159 13.57 -8.78 3.70
N ARG A 160 14.44 -9.30 4.56
CA ARG A 160 15.88 -9.42 4.23
C ARG A 160 16.13 -10.20 2.93
N GLU A 161 15.34 -11.23 2.65
CA GLU A 161 15.56 -12.16 1.52
C GLU A 161 14.93 -11.69 0.20
N THR A 162 13.91 -10.83 0.26
CA THR A 162 13.21 -10.28 -0.90
C THR A 162 13.59 -8.84 -1.20
N GLY A 163 14.26 -8.15 -0.26
CA GLY A 163 14.48 -6.71 -0.37
C GLY A 163 13.18 -5.92 -0.23
N LEU A 164 13.21 -4.65 -0.67
CA LEU A 164 12.05 -3.76 -0.67
C LEU A 164 11.29 -3.90 -1.99
N THR A 165 10.01 -4.23 -1.92
CA THR A 165 9.12 -4.34 -3.07
C THR A 165 8.06 -3.25 -3.02
N ALA A 166 7.81 -2.55 -4.13
CA ALA A 166 6.76 -1.54 -4.26
C ALA A 166 5.60 -2.06 -5.12
N ILE A 167 4.39 -2.06 -4.57
CA ILE A 167 3.17 -2.57 -5.18
C ILE A 167 2.17 -1.40 -5.31
N PRO A 168 2.08 -0.74 -6.48
CA PRO A 168 1.14 0.34 -6.72
C PRO A 168 -0.32 -0.15 -6.67
N LEU A 169 -1.23 0.68 -6.14
CA LEU A 169 -2.68 0.44 -6.18
C LEU A 169 -3.29 1.08 -7.44
N ASP A 170 -2.91 0.57 -8.60
CA ASP A 170 -3.32 1.12 -9.91
C ASP A 170 -3.90 0.09 -10.88
N LYS A 171 -4.14 -1.15 -10.40
CA LYS A 171 -4.88 -2.17 -11.16
C LYS A 171 -6.18 -1.59 -11.69
N MET A 172 -6.49 -1.98 -12.91
CA MET A 172 -7.73 -1.64 -13.58
C MET A 172 -8.30 -2.90 -14.19
N THR A 173 -9.47 -3.30 -13.73
CA THR A 173 -10.19 -4.43 -14.30
C THR A 173 -11.13 -3.93 -15.39
N ALA A 174 -11.03 -4.48 -16.60
CA ALA A 174 -11.94 -4.17 -17.70
C ALA A 174 -13.27 -4.95 -17.55
N GLN A 175 -14.06 -4.65 -16.51
CA GLN A 175 -15.30 -5.40 -16.25
C GLN A 175 -16.36 -5.27 -17.38
N TRP A 176 -16.24 -4.27 -18.26
CA TRP A 176 -17.07 -4.15 -19.47
C TRP A 176 -16.78 -5.24 -20.52
N GLN A 177 -15.59 -5.87 -20.51
CA GLN A 177 -15.26 -6.97 -21.42
C GLN A 177 -15.75 -8.34 -20.93
N SER A 178 -15.99 -8.49 -19.63
CA SER A 178 -16.52 -9.73 -19.04
C SER A 178 -18.05 -9.85 -19.11
N GLY A 179 -18.77 -8.80 -19.56
CA GLY A 179 -20.23 -8.74 -19.57
C GLY A 179 -20.94 -9.20 -20.86
N ALA A 180 -20.26 -9.89 -21.78
CA ALA A 180 -20.88 -10.41 -23.01
C ALA A 180 -21.12 -11.94 -23.01
N LYS A 181 -20.85 -12.65 -21.91
CA LYS A 181 -21.25 -14.04 -21.76
C LYS A 181 -21.83 -14.28 -20.37
N GLU A 182 -22.94 -15.00 -20.37
CA GLU A 182 -23.67 -15.52 -19.20
C GLU A 182 -24.67 -14.54 -18.54
N LYS A 183 -25.69 -14.18 -19.33
CA LYS A 183 -27.06 -14.35 -18.85
C LYS A 183 -27.62 -15.64 -19.44
N ALA A 184 -27.80 -16.65 -18.59
CA ALA A 184 -28.68 -17.79 -18.81
C ALA A 184 -29.62 -17.85 -17.61
#